data_AF-A0A379FHM1-F1
#
_entry.id   AF-A0A379FHM1-F1
#
_cell.length_a   1.000
_cell.length_b   1.000
_cell.length_c   1.000
_cell.angle_alpha   90.00
_cell.angle_beta   90.00
_cell.angle_gamma   90.00
#
_symmetry.space_group_name_H-M   'P 1'
#
loop_
_entity.id
_entity.type
_entity.pdbx_description
1 polymer ?
#
loop_
_entity_poly.entity_id
_entity_poly.type
_entity_poly.pdbx_seq_one_letter_code
_entity_poly.pdbx_strand_id
1 'polypeptide(L)' 'MQNNYVLRSVRYMLDLSDGHIVDIMKLADFTATKEQVNQWLKKDDDPAFVECDDMALGTFFKWAYLLSSW' A
#
# COMPACT_ATOMS: atom_id res chain seq x y z
N MET A 1 3.84 7.88 9.55
CA MET A 1 2.63 8.63 9.15
C MET A 1 2.67 9.05 7.67
N GLN A 2 3.78 9.60 7.16
CA GLN A 2 3.87 10.07 5.75
C GLN A 2 3.65 8.94 4.73
N ASN A 3 4.13 7.73 5.01
CA ASN A 3 3.96 6.57 4.12
C ASN A 3 2.50 6.15 3.98
N ASN A 4 1.77 6.06 5.09
CA ASN A 4 0.33 5.79 5.08
C ASN A 4 -0.42 6.89 4.30
N TYR A 5 -0.05 8.15 4.48
CA TYR A 5 -0.63 9.26 3.70
C TYR A 5 -0.38 9.11 2.19
N VAL A 6 0.84 8.77 1.78
CA VAL A 6 1.19 8.52 0.37
C VAL A 6 0.40 7.33 -0.17
N LEU A 7 0.36 6.21 0.56
CA LEU A 7 -0.38 5.01 0.16
C LEU A 7 -1.88 5.30 -0.01
N ARG A 8 -2.50 6.02 0.95
CA ARG A 8 -3.91 6.48 0.85
C ARG A 8 -4.11 7.37 -0.36
N SER A 9 -3.20 8.32 -0.60
CA SER A 9 -3.30 9.26 -1.72
C SER A 9 -3.27 8.55 -3.07
N VAL A 10 -2.31 7.64 -3.27
CA VAL A 10 -2.20 6.87 -4.53
C VAL A 10 -3.40 5.94 -4.71
N ARG A 11 -3.87 5.31 -3.63
CA ARG A 11 -5.10 4.50 -3.66
C ARG A 11 -6.28 5.30 -4.22
N TYR A 12 -6.49 6.52 -3.73
CA TYR A 12 -7.56 7.40 -4.21
C TYR A 12 -7.32 7.90 -5.64
N MET A 13 -6.10 8.31 -5.98
CA MET A 13 -5.77 8.81 -7.32
C MET A 13 -5.97 7.77 -8.42
N LEU A 14 -5.75 6.49 -8.10
CA LEU A 14 -5.83 5.37 -9.04
C LEU A 14 -7.09 4.52 -8.87
N ASP A 15 -8.04 4.94 -8.02
CA ASP A 15 -9.28 4.23 -7.70
C ASP A 15 -9.06 2.74 -7.33
N LEU A 16 -8.07 2.50 -6.47
CA LEU A 16 -7.70 1.15 -6.04
C LEU A 16 -8.55 0.69 -4.86
N SER A 17 -9.08 -0.54 -4.95
CA SER A 17 -9.65 -1.22 -3.79
C SER A 17 -8.54 -1.74 -2.85
N ASP A 18 -8.86 -2.01 -1.59
CA ASP A 18 -7.93 -2.66 -0.65
C ASP A 18 -7.41 -3.99 -1.22
N GLY A 19 -8.25 -4.72 -1.98
CA GLY A 19 -7.87 -5.93 -2.70
C GLY A 19 -6.83 -5.68 -3.79
N HIS A 20 -6.99 -4.59 -4.57
CA HIS A 20 -5.99 -4.22 -5.58
C HIS A 20 -4.63 -3.93 -4.95
N ILE A 21 -4.59 -3.29 -3.77
CA ILE A 21 -3.32 -3.07 -3.07
C ILE A 21 -2.68 -4.41 -2.68
N VAL A 22 -3.45 -5.37 -2.15
CA VAL A 22 -2.92 -6.71 -1.84
C VAL A 22 -2.34 -7.38 -3.08
N ASP A 23 -3.05 -7.34 -4.20
CA ASP A 23 -2.59 -7.94 -5.46
C ASP A 23 -1.33 -7.25 -5.99
N ILE A 24 -1.25 -5.93 -5.91
CA ILE A 24 -0.07 -5.14 -6.29
C ILE A 24 1.14 -5.51 -5.43
N MET A 25 0.97 -5.62 -4.12
CA MET A 25 2.06 -6.01 -3.21
C MET A 25 2.56 -7.40 -3.55
N LYS A 26 1.64 -8.32 -3.88
CA LYS A 26 1.97 -9.68 -4.30
C LYS A 26 2.77 -9.74 -5.61
N LEU A 27 2.47 -8.86 -6.57
CA LEU A 27 3.25 -8.73 -7.82
C LEU A 27 4.70 -8.29 -7.57
N ALA A 28 4.96 -7.65 -6.45
CA ALA A 28 6.29 -7.21 -6.04
C ALA A 28 6.93 -8.14 -4.97
N ASP A 29 6.49 -9.41 -4.93
CA ASP A 29 6.94 -10.47 -4.01
C ASP A 29 6.73 -10.16 -2.52
N PHE A 30 5.75 -9.30 -2.18
CA PHE A 30 5.37 -9.00 -0.81
C PHE A 30 3.96 -9.50 -0.51
N THR A 31 3.84 -10.40 0.47
CA THR A 31 2.54 -10.95 0.87
C THR A 31 1.94 -10.10 2.00
N ALA A 32 1.16 -9.08 1.63
CA ALA A 32 0.34 -8.33 2.59
C ALA A 32 -1.01 -9.01 2.79
N THR A 33 -1.53 -9.05 4.03
CA THR A 33 -2.92 -9.47 4.27
C THR A 33 -3.89 -8.30 4.04
N LYS A 34 -5.16 -8.61 3.80
CA LYS A 34 -6.20 -7.57 3.70
C LYS A 34 -6.32 -6.76 4.99
N GLU A 35 -6.21 -7.42 6.13
CA GLU A 35 -6.22 -6.79 7.45
C GLU A 35 -5.06 -5.80 7.59
N GLN A 36 -3.85 -6.20 7.19
CA GLN A 36 -2.67 -5.34 7.29
C GLN A 36 -2.76 -4.12 6.35
N VAL A 37 -3.23 -4.32 5.12
CA VAL A 37 -3.52 -3.21 4.20
C VAL A 37 -4.59 -2.28 4.78
N ASN A 38 -5.65 -2.83 5.37
CA ASN A 38 -6.70 -2.02 5.99
C ASN A 38 -6.16 -1.17 7.14
N GLN A 39 -5.31 -1.75 8.01
CA GLN A 39 -4.64 -1.06 9.10
C GLN A 39 -3.75 0.10 8.61
N TRP A 40 -3.02 -0.10 7.50
CA TRP A 40 -2.22 0.98 6.88
C TRP A 40 -3.07 2.12 6.31
N LEU A 41 -4.30 1.81 5.90
CA LEU A 41 -5.24 2.78 5.30
C LEU A 41 -6.12 3.49 6.33
N LYS A 42 -6.10 3.06 7.60
CA LYS A 42 -6.80 3.73 8.69
C LYS A 42 -6.28 5.14 8.90
N LYS A 43 -7.10 6.01 9.50
CA LYS A 43 -6.64 7.33 9.95
C LYS A 43 -5.70 7.18 11.14
N ASP A 44 -4.85 8.17 11.33
CA ASP A 44 -3.78 8.10 12.33
C ASP A 44 -4.28 8.15 13.78
N ASP A 45 -5.56 8.49 13.99
CA ASP A 45 -6.28 8.47 15.28
C ASP A 45 -7.07 7.17 15.53
N ASP A 46 -7.09 6.23 14.58
CA ASP A 46 -7.79 4.95 14.73
C ASP A 46 -6.97 3.99 15.62
N PRO A 47 -7.57 3.30 16.60
CA PRO A 47 -6.85 2.37 17.48
C PRO A 47 -6.26 1.16 16.75
N ALA A 48 -6.76 0.84 15.55
CA ALA A 48 -6.21 -0.21 14.69
C ALA A 48 -5.20 0.33 13.66
N PHE A 49 -4.83 1.61 13.74
CA PHE A 49 -3.82 2.19 12.86
C PHE A 49 -2.47 1.51 13.06
N VAL A 50 -1.86 1.13 11.94
CA VAL A 50 -0.49 0.63 11.90
C VAL A 50 0.30 1.46 10.90
N GLU A 51 1.50 1.87 11.30
CA GLU A 51 2.40 2.59 10.41
C GLU A 51 2.86 1.67 9.25
N CYS A 52 2.78 2.20 8.04
CA CYS A 52 3.35 1.57 6.86
C CYS A 52 4.84 1.93 6.80
N ASP A 53 5.72 0.95 6.92
CA ASP A 53 7.16 1.18 6.87
C ASP A 53 7.66 1.46 5.44
N ASP A 54 8.90 1.92 5.32
CA ASP A 54 9.51 2.27 4.03
C ASP A 54 9.68 1.05 3.12
N MET A 55 9.81 -0.16 3.68
CA MET A 55 9.97 -1.38 2.91
C MET A 55 8.66 -1.78 2.24
N ALA A 56 7.55 -1.71 2.98
CA ALA A 56 6.21 -1.97 2.49
C ALA A 56 5.84 -0.94 1.42
N LEU A 57 6.04 0.36 1.68
CA LEU A 57 5.75 1.40 0.70
C LEU A 57 6.66 1.31 -0.53
N GLY A 58 7.96 1.06 -0.34
CA GLY A 58 8.90 0.87 -1.45
C GLY A 58 8.50 -0.32 -2.32
N THR A 59 8.02 -1.40 -1.71
CA THR A 59 7.50 -2.55 -2.45
C THR A 59 6.20 -2.23 -3.18
N PHE A 60 5.30 -1.44 -2.56
CA PHE A 60 4.11 -0.91 -3.22
C PHE A 60 4.44 -0.02 -4.42
N PHE A 61 5.63 0.54 -4.59
CA PHE A 61 5.97 1.32 -5.80
C PHE A 61 6.81 0.55 -6.83
N LYS A 62 7.35 -0.62 -6.47
CA LYS A 62 8.12 -1.45 -7.41
C LYS A 62 7.32 -1.89 -8.63
N TRP A 63 6.02 -2.12 -8.51
CA TRP A 63 5.19 -2.49 -9.66
C TRP A 63 5.19 -1.42 -10.77
N ALA A 64 5.23 -0.13 -10.40
CA ALA A 64 5.28 0.94 -11.39
C ALA A 64 6.62 0.92 -12.17
N TYR A 65 7.71 0.56 -11.50
CA TYR A 65 9.01 0.35 -12.15
C TYR A 65 9.01 -0.88 -13.07
N LEU A 66 8.31 -1.96 -12.67
CA LEU A 66 8.13 -3.14 -13.51
C LEU A 66 7.33 -2.83 -14.79
N LEU A 67 6.39 -1.86 -14.75
CA LEU A 67 5.66 -1.41 -15.94
C LEU A 67 6.48 -0.52 -16.88
N SER A 68 7.44 0.25 -16.36
CA SER A 68 8.34 1.09 -17.18
C SER A 68 9.52 0.33 -17.79
N SER A 69 9.66 -0.96 -17.49
CA SER A 69 10.78 -1.81 -17.94
C SER A 69 10.43 -2.68 -19.15
N TRP A 70 9.35 -2.35 -19.88
CA TRP A 70 8.92 -2.97 -21.14
C TRP A 70 9.02 -1.99 -22.30
#